data_AF-A0A1X1NLS2-F1
#
_entry.id   AF-A0A1X1NLS2-F1
#
_cell.length_a   1.000
_cell.length_b   1.000
_cell.length_c   1.000
_cell.angle_alpha   90.00
_cell.angle_beta   90.00
_cell.angle_gamma   90.00
#
_symmetry.space_group_name_H-M   'P 1'
#
loop_
_entity.id
_entity.type
_entity.pdbx_description
1 polymer ?
#
loop_
_entity_poly.entity_id
_entity_poly.type
_entity_poly.pdbx_seq_one_letter_code
_entity_poly.pdbx_strand_id
1 'polypeptide(L)'
;MTDYSPGIQHLAQQIGLDPEHVAHAARLASHTFARIQVTTGMTLDQFRRLFTQDRHSIVIVANLAMRHAGRRDDAQLLMDIYKASAGLTAYQRPIHTGVGTLPECHGDRYVQEAVRILTTAGLPPIHTDGVHELRPGFQVVPDDTGELPGWVFIAPDPGAKGRTGFAGGDLGYLAVMRWAGWGVITERLPGGLYAACHPDHRDDPFHTS
;
A
#
# COMPACT_ATOMS: atom_id res chain seq x y z
N MET A 1 17.47 14.00 23.56
CA MET A 1 16.66 13.24 22.59
C MET A 1 15.44 14.08 22.29
N THR A 2 15.17 14.35 21.02
CA THR A 2 14.00 15.13 20.62
C THR A 2 12.84 14.15 20.45
N ASP A 3 11.84 14.21 21.33
CA ASP A 3 10.67 13.34 21.20
C ASP A 3 9.76 13.85 20.06
N TYR A 4 9.74 13.12 18.96
CA TYR A 4 8.81 13.39 17.85
C TYR A 4 7.40 12.94 18.20
N SER A 5 6.37 13.61 17.65
CA SER A 5 4.98 13.21 17.89
C SER A 5 4.70 11.79 17.38
N PRO A 6 3.74 11.06 17.99
CA PRO A 6 3.40 9.70 17.58
C PRO A 6 3.05 9.58 16.08
N GLY A 7 2.39 10.59 15.50
CA GLY A 7 2.10 10.62 14.06
C GLY A 7 3.35 10.68 13.17
N ILE A 8 4.35 11.48 13.54
CA ILE A 8 5.63 11.55 12.81
C ILE A 8 6.36 10.21 12.90
N GLN A 9 6.43 9.62 14.10
CA GLN A 9 7.08 8.32 14.31
C GLN A 9 6.38 7.23 13.50
N HIS A 10 5.05 7.21 13.49
CA HIS A 10 4.29 6.21 12.76
C HIS A 10 4.46 6.34 11.24
N LEU A 11 4.40 7.58 10.70
CA LEU A 11 4.63 7.80 9.28
C LEU A 11 6.07 7.41 8.89
N ALA A 12 7.06 7.78 9.70
CA ALA A 12 8.45 7.42 9.48
C ALA A 12 8.66 5.90 9.44
N GLN A 13 8.01 5.16 10.36
CA GLN A 13 8.01 3.70 10.36
C GLN A 13 7.33 3.14 9.11
N GLN A 14 6.19 3.68 8.69
CA GLN A 14 5.46 3.20 7.51
C GLN A 14 6.27 3.35 6.22
N ILE A 15 7.03 4.44 6.08
CA ILE A 15 7.79 4.72 4.87
C ILE A 15 9.28 4.33 4.99
N GLY A 16 9.71 3.82 6.15
CA GLY A 16 11.07 3.36 6.40
C GLY A 16 12.11 4.47 6.34
N LEU A 17 11.85 5.58 7.03
CA LEU A 17 12.75 6.73 7.16
C LEU A 17 13.03 7.07 8.62
N ASP A 18 14.08 7.85 8.86
CA ASP A 18 14.28 8.52 10.14
C ASP A 18 13.14 9.54 10.39
N PRO A 19 12.54 9.57 11.60
CA PRO A 19 11.57 10.58 12.01
C PRO A 19 12.00 12.03 11.75
N GLU A 20 13.29 12.35 11.79
CA GLU A 20 13.82 13.69 11.49
C GLU A 20 13.43 14.16 10.08
N HIS A 21 13.54 13.28 9.07
CA HIS A 21 13.18 13.63 7.70
C HIS A 21 11.69 13.91 7.54
N VAL A 22 10.85 13.13 8.25
CA VAL A 22 9.40 13.32 8.28
C VAL A 22 9.03 14.60 8.99
N ALA A 23 9.67 14.91 10.12
CA ALA A 23 9.45 16.14 10.86
C ALA A 23 9.85 17.38 10.06
N HIS A 24 10.98 17.32 9.34
CA HIS A 24 11.40 18.37 8.42
C HIS A 24 10.38 18.59 7.31
N ALA A 25 9.95 17.51 6.65
CA ALA A 25 8.96 17.58 5.58
C ALA A 25 7.60 18.11 6.05
N ALA A 26 7.15 17.72 7.25
CA ALA A 26 5.91 18.20 7.84
C ALA A 26 5.96 19.72 8.11
N ARG A 27 7.08 20.23 8.64
CA ARG A 27 7.27 21.68 8.83
C ARG A 27 7.24 22.42 7.49
N LEU A 28 7.99 21.93 6.49
CA LEU A 28 8.01 22.53 5.16
C LEU A 28 6.61 22.58 4.54
N ALA A 29 5.91 21.44 4.56
CA ALA A 29 4.56 21.32 4.02
C ALA A 29 3.55 22.21 4.78
N SER A 30 3.71 22.40 6.09
CA SER A 30 2.85 23.27 6.91
C SER A 30 3.01 24.75 6.59
N HIS A 31 4.17 25.18 6.07
CA HIS A 31 4.36 26.54 5.57
C HIS A 31 3.73 26.76 4.20
N THR A 32 3.62 25.70 3.39
CA THR A 32 3.10 25.77 2.02
C THR A 32 1.60 25.49 1.94
N PHE A 33 1.07 24.65 2.81
CA PHE A 33 -0.32 24.17 2.78
C PHE A 33 -1.00 24.39 4.14
N ALA A 34 -1.96 25.33 4.18
CA ALA A 34 -2.66 25.69 5.41
C ALA A 34 -3.36 24.50 6.11
N ARG A 35 -3.78 23.47 5.36
CA ARG A 35 -4.42 22.25 5.91
C ARG A 35 -3.47 21.35 6.70
N ILE A 36 -2.15 21.42 6.46
CA ILE A 36 -1.17 20.50 7.06
C ILE A 36 -0.76 20.95 8.48
N GLN A 37 -1.01 22.21 8.85
CA GLN A 37 -0.65 22.76 10.17
C GLN A 37 -1.29 22.04 11.36
N VAL A 38 -2.42 21.35 11.17
CA VAL A 38 -3.12 20.63 12.25
C VAL A 38 -2.40 19.31 12.63
N THR A 39 -1.39 18.88 11.86
CA THR A 39 -0.88 17.50 11.92
C THR A 39 0.30 17.25 12.85
N THR A 40 1.01 18.29 13.31
CA THR A 40 2.33 18.12 13.95
C THR A 40 2.31 17.58 15.39
N GLY A 41 1.15 17.49 16.05
CA GLY A 41 1.00 17.04 17.44
C GLY A 41 -0.01 15.91 17.67
N MET A 42 -0.37 15.17 16.62
CA MET A 42 -1.45 14.18 16.70
C MET A 42 -1.08 12.89 17.43
N THR A 43 -2.06 12.32 18.13
CA THR A 43 -1.99 10.93 18.63
C THR A 43 -2.02 9.93 17.47
N LEU A 44 -1.69 8.67 17.75
CA LEU A 44 -1.73 7.61 16.74
C LEU A 44 -3.14 7.44 16.14
N ASP A 45 -4.19 7.51 16.96
CA ASP A 45 -5.57 7.35 16.49
C ASP A 45 -6.04 8.54 15.65
N GLN A 46 -5.62 9.75 16.02
CA GLN A 46 -5.87 10.95 15.21
C GLN A 46 -5.14 10.86 13.87
N PHE A 47 -3.88 10.40 13.87
CA PHE A 47 -3.15 10.14 12.64
C PHE A 47 -3.85 9.10 11.77
N ARG A 48 -4.31 7.99 12.34
CA ARG A 48 -5.04 6.94 11.59
C ARG A 48 -6.31 7.49 10.94
N ARG A 49 -7.10 8.27 11.68
CA ARG A 49 -8.32 8.91 11.15
C ARG A 49 -8.00 9.90 10.04
N LEU A 50 -6.99 10.75 10.23
CA LEU A 50 -6.57 11.70 9.21
C LEU A 50 -5.97 11.00 7.98
N PHE A 51 -5.22 9.91 8.18
CA PHE A 51 -4.67 9.12 7.08
C PHE A 51 -5.76 8.54 6.19
N THR A 52 -6.90 8.17 6.79
CA THR A 52 -8.07 7.72 6.03
C THR A 52 -8.82 8.90 5.38
N GLN A 53 -8.99 10.02 6.08
CA GLN A 53 -9.85 11.14 5.64
C GLN A 53 -9.16 12.17 4.72
N ASP A 54 -7.89 12.48 4.97
CA ASP A 54 -7.07 13.44 4.21
C ASP A 54 -5.71 12.83 3.82
N ARG A 55 -5.80 11.70 3.10
CA ARG A 55 -4.65 10.94 2.64
C ARG A 55 -3.73 11.73 1.72
N HIS A 56 -4.26 12.73 1.02
CA HIS A 56 -3.50 13.59 0.12
C HIS A 56 -2.41 14.38 0.86
N SER A 57 -2.77 15.01 1.99
CA SER A 57 -1.83 15.76 2.83
C SER A 57 -0.66 14.90 3.33
N ILE A 58 -0.94 13.65 3.73
CA ILE A 58 0.09 12.72 4.20
C ILE A 58 1.01 12.27 3.06
N VAL A 59 0.46 12.04 1.86
CA VAL A 59 1.24 11.70 0.67
C VAL A 59 2.21 12.82 0.30
N ILE A 60 1.81 14.09 0.42
CA ILE A 60 2.70 15.25 0.21
C ILE A 60 3.86 15.21 1.21
N VAL A 61 3.57 15.04 2.50
CA VAL A 61 4.60 14.99 3.55
C VAL A 61 5.57 13.82 3.32
N ALA A 62 5.06 12.63 3.01
CA ALA A 62 5.90 11.47 2.75
C ALA A 62 6.76 11.62 1.49
N ASN A 63 6.21 12.21 0.43
CA ASN A 63 6.96 12.49 -0.80
C ASN A 63 8.13 13.46 -0.53
N LEU A 64 7.87 14.54 0.21
CA LEU A 64 8.90 15.49 0.62
C LEU A 64 9.95 14.84 1.53
N ALA A 65 9.53 14.00 2.48
CA ALA A 65 10.42 13.29 3.38
C ALA A 65 11.36 12.34 2.62
N MET A 66 10.82 11.55 1.69
CA MET A 66 11.60 10.65 0.82
C MET A 66 12.62 11.41 -0.03
N ARG A 67 12.22 12.54 -0.64
CA ARG A 67 13.14 13.38 -1.41
C ARG A 67 14.23 13.97 -0.53
N HIS A 68 13.89 14.41 0.67
CA HIS A 68 14.85 14.95 1.63
C HIS A 68 15.87 13.89 2.09
N ALA A 69 15.42 12.64 2.26
CA ALA A 69 16.27 11.48 2.53
C ALA A 69 17.04 10.95 1.30
N GLY A 70 16.96 11.61 0.14
CA GLY A 70 17.63 11.19 -1.09
C GLY A 70 16.95 10.04 -1.85
N ARG A 71 15.84 9.49 -1.36
CA ARG A 71 15.08 8.38 -1.96
C ARG A 71 14.04 8.87 -2.97
N ARG A 72 14.53 9.50 -4.05
CA ARG A 72 13.66 10.15 -5.08
C ARG A 72 12.74 9.17 -5.81
N ASP A 73 13.22 7.97 -6.10
CA ASP A 73 12.44 6.94 -6.80
C ASP A 73 11.29 6.44 -5.91
N ASP A 74 11.57 6.21 -4.63
CA ASP A 74 10.52 5.86 -3.66
C ASP A 74 9.52 7.01 -3.48
N ALA A 75 9.97 8.27 -3.50
CA ALA A 75 9.05 9.41 -3.45
C ALA A 75 8.04 9.36 -4.61
N GLN A 76 8.52 9.11 -5.83
CA GLN A 76 7.67 8.97 -7.02
C GLN A 76 6.73 7.77 -6.89
N LEU A 77 7.27 6.63 -6.47
CA LEU A 77 6.53 5.39 -6.23
C LEU A 77 5.36 5.59 -5.26
N LEU A 78 5.58 6.26 -4.12
CA LEU A 78 4.53 6.55 -3.15
C LEU A 78 3.38 7.37 -3.75
N MET A 79 3.70 8.32 -4.64
CA MET A 79 2.70 9.12 -5.33
C MET A 79 1.92 8.30 -6.34
N ASP A 80 2.58 7.40 -7.06
CA ASP A 80 1.95 6.55 -8.07
C ASP A 80 1.02 5.51 -7.42
N ILE A 81 1.43 4.91 -6.30
CA ILE A 81 0.56 4.04 -5.49
C ILE A 81 -0.67 4.81 -5.00
N TYR A 82 -0.50 6.03 -4.49
CA TYR A 82 -1.61 6.86 -4.06
C TYR A 82 -2.60 7.12 -5.20
N LYS A 83 -2.11 7.56 -6.37
CA LYS A 83 -2.95 7.82 -7.55
C LYS A 83 -3.67 6.57 -8.05
N ALA A 84 -3.02 5.40 -8.01
CA ALA A 84 -3.64 4.13 -8.36
C ALA A 84 -4.81 3.82 -7.41
N SER A 85 -4.57 3.91 -6.10
CA SER A 85 -5.59 3.62 -5.09
C SER A 85 -6.74 4.63 -5.03
N ALA A 86 -6.48 5.89 -5.39
CA ALA A 86 -7.50 6.94 -5.38
C ALA A 86 -8.27 7.04 -6.71
N GLY A 87 -7.99 6.17 -7.69
CA GLY A 87 -8.58 6.24 -9.02
C GLY A 87 -8.18 7.49 -9.82
N LEU A 88 -7.11 8.19 -9.42
CA LEU A 88 -6.64 9.44 -10.02
C LEU A 88 -5.65 9.22 -11.18
N THR A 89 -5.46 7.97 -11.61
CA THR A 89 -4.56 7.64 -12.71
C THR A 89 -5.22 7.97 -14.03
N ALA A 90 -4.63 8.88 -14.82
CA ALA A 90 -5.19 9.37 -16.08
C ALA A 90 -5.47 8.26 -17.11
N TYR A 91 -4.73 7.15 -17.05
CA TYR A 91 -4.96 5.97 -17.86
C TYR A 91 -4.80 4.71 -17.01
N GLN A 92 -5.84 3.90 -16.95
CA GLN A 92 -5.82 2.59 -16.32
C GLN A 92 -5.59 1.55 -17.41
N ARG A 93 -4.39 0.97 -17.47
CA ARG A 93 -4.13 -0.18 -18.36
C ARG A 93 -5.10 -1.30 -17.98
N PRO A 94 -5.81 -1.89 -18.97
CA PRO A 94 -6.54 -3.12 -18.72
C PRO A 94 -5.58 -4.17 -18.19
N ILE A 95 -5.96 -4.84 -17.10
CA ILE A 95 -5.28 -6.06 -16.68
C ILE A 95 -5.83 -7.17 -17.57
N HIS A 96 -4.97 -7.99 -18.13
CA HIS A 96 -5.39 -9.11 -18.96
C HIS A 96 -5.73 -10.33 -18.09
N THR A 97 -6.61 -11.20 -18.58
CA THR A 97 -6.89 -12.49 -17.94
C THR A 97 -5.60 -13.28 -17.74
N GLY A 98 -5.43 -13.89 -16.56
CA GLY A 98 -4.21 -14.63 -16.22
C GLY A 98 -3.00 -13.77 -15.84
N VAL A 99 -3.16 -12.44 -15.68
CA VAL A 99 -2.09 -11.55 -15.22
C VAL A 99 -2.37 -11.08 -13.79
N GLY A 100 -1.46 -11.42 -12.88
CA GLY A 100 -1.51 -11.04 -11.46
C GLY A 100 -2.54 -11.81 -10.63
N THR A 101 -3.35 -12.65 -11.27
CA THR A 101 -4.40 -13.46 -10.64
C THR A 101 -4.74 -14.66 -11.55
N LEU A 102 -5.49 -15.63 -11.02
CA LEU A 102 -6.02 -16.74 -11.80
C LEU A 102 -7.12 -16.27 -12.78
N PRO A 103 -7.28 -16.90 -13.95
CA PRO A 103 -8.32 -16.54 -14.91
C PRO A 103 -9.73 -16.45 -14.34
N GLU A 104 -10.10 -17.38 -13.46
CA GLU A 104 -11.40 -17.45 -12.79
C GLU A 104 -11.64 -16.31 -11.80
N CYS A 105 -10.58 -15.79 -11.18
CA CYS A 105 -10.63 -14.66 -10.25
C CYS A 105 -10.55 -13.31 -10.96
N HIS A 106 -10.38 -13.29 -12.28
CA HIS A 106 -10.16 -12.06 -13.04
C HIS A 106 -11.31 -11.06 -12.92
N GLY A 107 -12.55 -11.53 -12.77
CA GLY A 107 -13.73 -10.67 -12.64
C GLY A 107 -13.88 -10.01 -11.27
N ASP A 108 -13.10 -10.40 -10.26
CA ASP A 108 -13.22 -9.86 -8.91
C ASP A 108 -12.68 -8.42 -8.84
N ARG A 109 -13.53 -7.50 -8.36
CA ARG A 109 -13.20 -6.06 -8.31
C ARG A 109 -12.00 -5.77 -7.42
N TYR A 110 -11.91 -6.41 -6.26
CA TYR A 110 -10.87 -6.15 -5.26
C TYR A 110 -9.54 -6.75 -5.69
N VAL A 111 -9.58 -7.94 -6.32
CA VAL A 111 -8.41 -8.53 -6.97
C VAL A 111 -7.86 -7.60 -8.05
N GLN A 112 -8.71 -7.11 -8.95
CA GLN A 112 -8.30 -6.19 -10.02
C GLN A 112 -7.64 -4.92 -9.47
N GLU A 113 -8.20 -4.36 -8.40
CA GLU A 113 -7.64 -3.17 -7.75
C GLU A 113 -6.28 -3.45 -7.10
N ALA A 114 -6.16 -4.55 -6.34
CA ALA A 114 -4.91 -4.96 -5.72
C ALA A 114 -3.81 -5.24 -6.77
N VAL A 115 -4.13 -5.99 -7.84
CA VAL A 115 -3.19 -6.24 -8.95
C VAL A 115 -2.72 -4.93 -9.58
N ARG A 116 -3.63 -3.97 -9.77
CA ARG A 116 -3.29 -2.66 -10.34
C ARG A 116 -2.35 -1.86 -9.45
N ILE A 117 -2.65 -1.81 -8.15
CA ILE A 117 -1.84 -1.12 -7.15
C ILE A 117 -0.43 -1.71 -7.11
N LEU A 118 -0.32 -3.04 -7.00
CA LEU A 118 0.97 -3.74 -6.92
C LEU A 118 1.78 -3.59 -8.21
N THR A 119 1.13 -3.70 -9.38
CA THR A 119 1.80 -3.48 -10.67
C THR A 119 2.28 -2.03 -10.82
N THR A 120 1.48 -1.06 -10.36
CA THR A 120 1.88 0.36 -10.34
C THR A 120 3.08 0.58 -9.41
N ALA A 121 3.19 -0.22 -8.36
CA ALA A 121 4.34 -0.22 -7.48
C ALA A 121 5.60 -0.88 -8.09
N GLY A 122 5.57 -1.24 -9.39
CA GLY A 122 6.68 -1.88 -10.08
C GLY A 122 6.90 -3.34 -9.70
N LEU A 123 5.96 -3.96 -8.97
CA LEU A 123 6.03 -5.37 -8.61
C LEU A 123 5.56 -6.20 -9.81
N PRO A 124 6.26 -7.30 -10.16
CA PRO A 124 5.91 -8.09 -11.33
C PRO A 124 4.71 -9.00 -11.01
N PRO A 125 3.60 -8.91 -11.77
CA PRO A 125 2.50 -9.86 -11.64
C PRO A 125 2.91 -11.23 -12.18
N ILE A 126 2.31 -12.29 -11.65
CA ILE A 126 2.37 -13.62 -12.27
C ILE A 126 1.71 -13.56 -13.66
N HIS A 127 2.20 -14.36 -14.60
CA HIS A 127 1.46 -14.65 -15.82
C HIS A 127 1.14 -16.14 -15.84
N THR A 128 -0.13 -16.50 -16.01
CA THR A 128 -0.62 -17.87 -15.96
C THR A 128 -1.74 -18.09 -16.99
N ASP A 129 -1.86 -19.30 -17.52
CA ASP A 129 -3.00 -19.73 -18.33
C ASP A 129 -4.12 -20.38 -17.50
N GLY A 130 -3.96 -20.41 -16.17
CA GLY A 130 -4.85 -21.09 -15.22
C GLY A 130 -4.40 -22.51 -14.86
N VAL A 131 -3.51 -23.12 -15.65
CA VAL A 131 -2.97 -24.46 -15.40
C VAL A 131 -1.46 -24.41 -15.15
N HIS A 132 -0.75 -23.53 -15.85
CA HIS A 132 0.69 -23.39 -15.79
C HIS A 132 1.11 -21.94 -15.53
N GLU A 133 2.13 -21.77 -14.69
CA GLU A 133 2.86 -20.52 -14.59
C GLU A 133 3.68 -20.30 -15.87
N LEU A 134 3.39 -19.20 -16.57
CA LEU A 134 4.13 -18.75 -17.76
C LEU A 134 5.26 -17.79 -17.37
N ARG A 135 5.07 -17.01 -16.31
CA ARG A 135 6.07 -16.10 -15.74
C ARG A 135 5.86 -15.96 -14.23
N PRO A 136 6.93 -16.05 -13.41
CA PRO A 136 6.84 -15.84 -11.98
C PRO A 136 6.51 -14.39 -11.67
N GLY A 137 5.73 -14.20 -10.61
CA GLY A 137 5.29 -12.90 -10.15
C GLY A 137 4.31 -13.07 -8.99
N PHE A 138 3.82 -11.95 -8.47
CA PHE A 138 2.84 -12.03 -7.40
C PHE A 138 1.50 -12.53 -7.95
N GLN A 139 0.78 -13.29 -7.14
CA GLN A 139 -0.58 -13.72 -7.44
C GLN A 139 -1.52 -13.22 -6.37
N VAL A 140 -2.59 -12.55 -6.78
CA VAL A 140 -3.68 -12.12 -5.93
C VAL A 140 -4.88 -13.02 -6.16
N VAL A 141 -5.50 -13.49 -5.09
CA VAL A 141 -6.77 -14.23 -5.12
C VAL A 141 -7.72 -13.62 -4.09
N PRO A 142 -9.05 -13.65 -4.32
CA PRO A 142 -10.01 -13.20 -3.33
C PRO A 142 -10.11 -14.24 -2.19
N ASP A 143 -10.79 -13.87 -1.12
CA ASP A 143 -11.39 -14.87 -0.24
C ASP A 143 -12.45 -15.67 -1.01
N ASP A 144 -12.28 -16.99 -1.06
CA ASP A 144 -13.18 -17.93 -1.73
C ASP A 144 -14.23 -18.53 -0.80
N THR A 145 -14.09 -18.30 0.51
CA THR A 145 -15.03 -18.78 1.54
C THR A 145 -16.29 -17.92 1.63
N GLY A 146 -16.20 -16.64 1.26
CA GLY A 146 -17.27 -15.66 1.39
C GLY A 146 -17.47 -15.15 2.82
N GLU A 147 -16.65 -15.61 3.77
CA GLU A 147 -16.70 -15.20 5.17
C GLU A 147 -15.96 -13.89 5.41
N LEU A 148 -15.06 -13.51 4.50
CA LEU A 148 -14.18 -12.36 4.62
C LEU A 148 -14.33 -11.41 3.42
N PRO A 149 -15.46 -10.70 3.28
CA PRO A 149 -15.69 -9.79 2.17
C PRO A 149 -14.59 -8.70 2.11
N GLY A 150 -14.14 -8.40 0.89
CA GLY A 150 -13.10 -7.39 0.67
C GLY A 150 -11.67 -7.83 0.99
N TRP A 151 -11.46 -9.05 1.48
CA TRP A 151 -10.13 -9.60 1.68
C TRP A 151 -9.57 -10.20 0.40
N VAL A 152 -8.27 -9.96 0.19
CA VAL A 152 -7.48 -10.59 -0.85
C VAL A 152 -6.22 -11.20 -0.25
N PHE A 153 -5.79 -12.31 -0.82
CA PHE A 153 -4.56 -13.00 -0.46
C PHE A 153 -3.52 -12.83 -1.56
N ILE A 154 -2.29 -12.54 -1.15
CA ILE A 154 -1.18 -12.23 -2.05
C ILE A 154 -0.08 -13.24 -1.81
N ALA A 155 0.16 -14.10 -2.80
CA ALA A 155 1.38 -14.89 -2.89
C ALA A 155 2.48 -14.00 -3.50
N PRO A 156 3.56 -13.68 -2.78
CA PRO A 156 4.68 -12.95 -3.34
C PRO A 156 5.48 -13.83 -4.30
N ASP A 157 6.19 -13.23 -5.26
CA ASP A 157 7.04 -14.01 -6.16
C ASP A 157 8.37 -14.43 -5.51
N PRO A 158 9.05 -15.45 -6.05
CA PRO A 158 10.32 -15.94 -5.50
C PRO A 158 11.44 -14.89 -5.40
N GLY A 159 11.41 -13.85 -6.23
CA GLY A 159 12.40 -12.78 -6.28
C GLY A 159 12.15 -11.65 -5.28
N ALA A 160 11.07 -11.68 -4.50
CA ALA A 160 10.70 -10.62 -3.56
C ALA A 160 11.83 -10.25 -2.59
N LYS A 161 12.55 -11.24 -2.06
CA LYS A 161 13.67 -11.04 -1.10
C LYS A 161 14.83 -10.23 -1.66
N GLY A 162 15.05 -10.29 -2.97
CA GLY A 162 16.15 -9.58 -3.63
C GLY A 162 15.84 -8.10 -3.92
N ARG A 163 14.60 -7.66 -3.70
CA ARG A 163 14.20 -6.27 -4.00
C ARG A 163 14.57 -5.32 -2.89
N THR A 164 14.88 -4.09 -3.27
CA THR A 164 15.21 -2.98 -2.35
C THR A 164 14.22 -1.83 -2.51
N GLY A 165 14.34 -0.81 -1.66
CA GLY A 165 13.45 0.35 -1.69
C GLY A 165 12.16 0.14 -0.90
N PHE A 166 11.18 1.02 -1.09
CA PHE A 166 9.94 1.01 -0.31
C PHE A 166 9.10 -0.26 -0.53
N ALA A 167 8.99 -0.71 -1.78
CA ALA A 167 8.32 -1.96 -2.14
C ALA A 167 9.27 -3.19 -2.12
N GLY A 168 10.44 -3.06 -1.47
CA GLY A 168 11.46 -4.10 -1.42
C GLY A 168 11.25 -5.14 -0.32
N GLY A 169 11.95 -6.27 -0.45
CA GLY A 169 11.96 -7.35 0.52
C GLY A 169 10.64 -8.13 0.65
N ASP A 170 10.61 -9.03 1.64
CA ASP A 170 9.46 -9.91 1.89
C ASP A 170 8.16 -9.14 2.17
N LEU A 171 8.25 -7.99 2.86
CA LEU A 171 7.09 -7.19 3.26
C LEU A 171 6.73 -6.08 2.27
N GLY A 172 7.42 -5.98 1.13
CA GLY A 172 7.21 -4.93 0.14
C GLY A 172 5.77 -4.84 -0.35
N TYR A 173 5.12 -5.98 -0.59
CA TYR A 173 3.70 -6.05 -0.95
C TYR A 173 2.80 -5.46 0.12
N LEU A 174 3.02 -5.82 1.39
CA LEU A 174 2.25 -5.29 2.51
C LEU A 174 2.48 -3.79 2.72
N ALA A 175 3.73 -3.33 2.51
CA ALA A 175 4.04 -1.90 2.56
C ALA A 175 3.27 -1.13 1.48
N VAL A 176 3.25 -1.65 0.26
CA VAL A 176 2.47 -1.09 -0.86
C VAL A 176 0.98 -1.09 -0.55
N MET A 177 0.39 -2.22 -0.13
CA MET A 177 -1.05 -2.30 0.16
C MET A 177 -1.45 -1.39 1.33
N ARG A 178 -0.65 -1.37 2.40
CA ARG A 178 -0.86 -0.45 3.54
C ARG A 178 -0.80 1.00 3.11
N TRP A 179 0.21 1.38 2.31
CA TRP A 179 0.31 2.74 1.77
C TRP A 179 -0.83 3.07 0.82
N ALA A 180 -1.33 2.07 0.09
CA ALA A 180 -2.54 2.13 -0.74
C ALA A 180 -3.84 2.28 0.08
N GLY A 181 -3.77 2.30 1.42
CA GLY A 181 -4.90 2.52 2.32
C GLY A 181 -5.61 1.24 2.77
N TRP A 182 -5.15 0.08 2.32
CA TRP A 182 -5.72 -1.22 2.66
C TRP A 182 -5.32 -1.63 4.08
N GLY A 183 -6.22 -2.33 4.78
CA GLY A 183 -5.85 -3.06 5.99
C GLY A 183 -4.92 -4.21 5.63
N VAL A 184 -3.95 -4.55 6.49
CA VAL A 184 -3.01 -5.65 6.22
C VAL A 184 -2.75 -6.48 7.47
N ILE A 185 -2.58 -7.79 7.28
CA ILE A 185 -2.03 -8.68 8.31
C ILE A 185 -0.55 -8.87 8.03
N THR A 186 0.29 -8.57 9.01
CA THR A 186 1.75 -8.69 8.89
C THR A 186 2.28 -10.09 9.11
N GLU A 187 1.54 -10.93 9.84
CA GLU A 187 1.87 -12.34 10.00
C GLU A 187 1.62 -13.10 8.69
N ARG A 188 2.52 -14.03 8.36
CA ARG A 188 2.29 -14.91 7.20
C ARG A 188 1.18 -15.90 7.54
N LEU A 189 0.19 -15.98 6.65
CA LEU A 189 -0.87 -16.97 6.72
C LEU A 189 -0.36 -18.35 6.25
N PRO A 190 -1.11 -19.44 6.49
CA PRO A 190 -0.83 -20.75 5.90
C PRO A 190 -0.56 -20.65 4.40
N GLY A 191 0.40 -21.42 3.91
CA GLY A 191 0.88 -21.30 2.52
C GLY A 191 1.82 -20.12 2.26
N GLY A 192 2.17 -19.34 3.29
CA GLY A 192 3.09 -18.21 3.19
C GLY A 192 2.48 -16.96 2.57
N LEU A 193 1.15 -16.90 2.50
CA LEU A 193 0.36 -15.82 1.91
C LEU A 193 0.37 -14.58 2.80
N TYR A 194 0.27 -13.43 2.15
CA TYR A 194 -0.06 -12.16 2.79
C TYR A 194 -1.53 -11.85 2.61
N ALA A 195 -2.12 -11.09 3.54
CA ALA A 195 -3.53 -10.71 3.46
C ALA A 195 -3.70 -9.19 3.53
N ALA A 196 -4.57 -8.68 2.66
CA ALA A 196 -4.96 -7.29 2.63
C ALA A 196 -6.50 -7.17 2.55
N CYS A 197 -7.05 -6.22 3.30
CA CYS A 197 -8.48 -5.92 3.34
C CYS A 197 -8.72 -4.58 2.66
N HIS A 198 -9.64 -4.57 1.69
CA HIS A 198 -10.04 -3.37 0.97
C HIS A 198 -10.58 -2.31 1.95
N PRO A 199 -10.28 -1.00 1.77
CA PRO A 199 -10.73 0.06 2.67
C PRO A 199 -12.26 0.10 2.89
N ASP A 200 -13.06 -0.25 1.88
CA ASP A 200 -14.53 -0.35 2.00
C ASP A 200 -15.02 -1.34 3.06
N HIS A 201 -14.18 -2.32 3.48
CA HIS A 201 -14.55 -3.39 4.41
C HIS A 201 -13.77 -3.34 5.74
N ARG A 202 -13.01 -2.26 5.95
CA ARG A 202 -12.06 -2.16 7.07
C ARG A 202 -12.74 -2.07 8.45
N ASP A 203 -13.97 -1.58 8.49
CA ASP A 203 -14.74 -1.38 9.73
C ASP A 203 -15.76 -2.50 9.99
N ASP A 204 -15.93 -3.46 9.06
CA ASP A 204 -16.83 -4.61 9.22
C ASP A 204 -16.25 -5.88 8.55
N PRO A 205 -15.14 -6.44 9.07
CA PRO A 205 -14.51 -7.62 8.47
C PRO A 205 -15.31 -8.91 8.70
N PHE A 206 -16.36 -8.88 9.52
CA PHE A 206 -17.22 -10.02 9.85
C PHE A 206 -18.66 -9.51 9.92
N HIS A 207 -19.38 -9.50 8.80
CA HIS A 207 -20.83 -9.33 8.85
C HIS A 207 -21.42 -10.46 9.71
N THR A 208 -21.74 -10.17 10.98
CA THR A 208 -22.57 -11.05 11.79
C THR A 208 -23.94 -11.06 11.13
N SER A 209 -24.29 -12.19 10.53
CA SER A 209 -25.68 -12.53 10.20
C SER A 209 -26.52 -12.57 11.47
#